data_AF-A0A440K937-F1
#
_entry.id   AF-A0A440K937-F1
#
_cell.length_a   1.000
_cell.length_b   1.000
_cell.length_c   1.000
_cell.angle_alpha   90.00
_cell.angle_beta   90.00
_cell.angle_gamma   90.00
#
_symmetry.space_group_name_H-M   'P 1'
#
loop_
_entity.id
_entity.type
_entity.pdbx_description
1 polymer ?
#
loop_
_entity_poly.entity_id
_entity_poly.type
_entity_poly.pdbx_seq_one_letter_code
_entity_poly.pdbx_strand_id
1 'polypeptide(L)'
;MAQAFAATVGAWVLKVEGALQAIFQESAQELVGQLDQLLVDMVYAQPQPAGYTRTGFLRASFMASTTAMPQLTRDGPGISVPPDLGEVVLVINGADLSDTLYLGYTANYAAYVHYGARGRAPRPWVDLVAQRWIAIVETKAAEVKQRLGL
;
A
#
# COMPACT_ATOMS: atom_id res chain seq x y z
N MET A 1 -20.30 7.05 7.44
CA MET A 1 -18.85 6.98 7.13
C MET A 1 -18.24 8.35 6.78
N ALA A 2 -18.87 9.20 5.95
CA ALA A 2 -18.32 10.52 5.60
C ALA A 2 -18.05 11.47 6.80
N GLN A 3 -18.87 11.40 7.87
CA GLN A 3 -18.65 12.19 9.09
C GLN A 3 -17.38 11.82 9.86
N ALA A 4 -16.89 10.57 9.77
CA ALA A 4 -15.64 10.17 10.41
C ALA A 4 -14.42 10.75 9.67
N PHE A 5 -14.43 10.73 8.34
CA PHE A 5 -13.34 11.27 7.54
C PHE A 5 -13.23 12.81 7.64
N ALA A 6 -14.37 13.51 7.61
CA ALA A 6 -14.39 14.96 7.84
C ALA A 6 -13.94 15.35 9.27
N ALA A 7 -14.19 14.49 10.26
CA ALA A 7 -13.65 14.66 11.62
C ALA A 7 -12.14 14.39 11.69
N THR A 8 -11.66 13.36 10.98
CA THR A 8 -10.24 12.98 10.88
C THR A 8 -9.40 14.08 10.21
N VAL A 9 -9.88 14.64 9.11
CA VAL A 9 -9.12 15.62 8.32
C VAL A 9 -9.41 17.07 8.76
N GLY A 10 -10.61 17.33 9.30
CA GLY A 10 -11.03 18.62 9.83
C GLY A 10 -11.51 19.63 8.77
N ALA A 11 -12.32 20.62 9.17
CA ALA A 11 -12.89 21.60 8.25
C ALA A 11 -11.87 22.59 7.66
N TRP A 12 -10.64 22.63 8.18
CA TRP A 12 -9.60 23.55 7.72
C TRP A 12 -9.13 23.24 6.30
N VAL A 13 -9.16 21.97 5.87
CA VAL A 13 -8.73 21.58 4.52
C VAL A 13 -9.61 22.17 3.42
N LEU A 14 -10.86 22.51 3.74
CA LEU A 14 -11.76 23.18 2.80
C LEU A 14 -11.36 24.63 2.53
N LYS A 15 -10.49 25.20 3.37
CA LYS A 15 -10.02 26.59 3.28
C LYS A 15 -8.62 26.69 2.70
N VAL A 16 -7.93 25.57 2.50
CA VAL A 16 -6.56 25.53 1.97
C VAL A 16 -6.56 24.72 0.69
N GLU A 17 -6.32 25.41 -0.42
CA GLU A 17 -6.19 24.78 -1.72
C GLU A 17 -5.09 23.72 -1.71
N GLY A 18 -5.38 22.54 -2.26
CA GLY A 18 -4.43 21.42 -2.33
C GLY A 18 -4.23 20.64 -1.03
N ALA A 19 -4.71 21.10 0.13
CA ALA A 19 -4.49 20.38 1.40
C ALA A 19 -5.12 18.98 1.41
N LEU A 20 -6.35 18.86 0.92
CA LEU A 20 -7.04 17.56 0.85
C LEU A 20 -6.34 16.60 -0.12
N GLN A 21 -5.88 17.12 -1.26
CA GLN A 21 -5.11 16.34 -2.25
C GLN A 21 -3.80 15.83 -1.64
N ALA A 22 -3.05 16.70 -0.96
CA ALA A 22 -1.80 16.33 -0.31
C ALA A 22 -2.01 15.24 0.75
N ILE A 23 -3.03 15.37 1.60
CA ILE A 23 -3.37 14.36 2.61
C ILE A 23 -3.70 13.03 1.95
N PHE A 24 -4.52 13.03 0.90
CA PHE A 24 -4.87 11.82 0.16
C PHE A 24 -3.62 11.11 -0.40
N GLN A 25 -2.79 11.84 -1.15
CA GLN A 25 -1.61 11.28 -1.80
C GLN A 25 -0.56 10.80 -0.80
N GLU A 26 -0.26 11.60 0.22
CA GLU A 26 0.72 11.25 1.26
C GLU A 26 0.24 10.06 2.11
N SER A 27 -1.07 9.98 2.39
CA SER A 27 -1.64 8.83 3.10
C SER A 27 -1.55 7.55 2.27
N ALA A 28 -1.83 7.62 0.98
CA ALA A 28 -1.70 6.48 0.08
C ALA A 28 -0.23 6.03 -0.05
N GLN A 29 0.71 6.96 -0.17
CA GLN A 29 2.15 6.64 -0.19
C GLN A 29 2.61 5.99 1.12
N GLU A 30 2.17 6.50 2.27
CA GLU A 30 2.47 5.91 3.58
C GLU A 30 1.90 4.49 3.70
N LEU A 31 0.67 4.26 3.24
CA LEU A 31 0.05 2.94 3.20
C LEU A 31 0.90 1.97 2.36
N VAL A 32 1.38 2.40 1.19
CA VAL A 32 2.27 1.62 0.33
C VAL A 32 3.60 1.31 1.03
N GLY A 33 4.21 2.31 1.68
CA GLY A 33 5.44 2.11 2.45
C GLY A 33 5.28 1.08 3.57
N GLN A 34 4.15 1.13 4.28
CA GLN A 34 3.86 0.15 5.34
C GLN A 34 3.54 -1.25 4.81
N LEU A 35 2.84 -1.35 3.67
CA LEU A 35 2.62 -2.63 2.98
C LEU A 35 3.94 -3.29 2.62
N ASP A 36 4.84 -2.50 2.05
CA ASP A 36 6.15 -2.94 1.62
C ASP A 36 7.02 -3.40 2.79
N GLN A 37 7.11 -2.57 3.83
CA GLN A 37 7.89 -2.88 5.03
C GLN A 37 7.36 -4.14 5.73
N LEU A 38 6.04 -4.26 5.91
CA LEU A 38 5.48 -5.42 6.60
C LEU A 38 5.67 -6.70 5.78
N LEU A 39 5.57 -6.63 4.45
CA LEU A 39 5.89 -7.75 3.59
C LEU A 39 7.37 -8.14 3.72
N VAL A 40 8.29 -7.17 3.77
CA VAL A 40 9.72 -7.41 4.04
C VAL A 40 9.88 -8.15 5.36
N ASP A 41 9.29 -7.68 6.46
CA ASP A 41 9.44 -8.27 7.78
C ASP A 41 8.90 -9.69 7.87
N MET A 42 7.73 -9.94 7.27
CA MET A 42 7.04 -11.23 7.33
C MET A 42 7.60 -12.27 6.36
N VAL A 43 8.19 -11.85 5.24
CA VAL A 43 8.60 -12.77 4.16
C VAL A 43 10.10 -12.73 3.92
N TYR A 44 10.70 -11.55 3.79
CA TYR A 44 12.06 -11.37 3.29
C TYR A 44 13.12 -11.28 4.39
N ALA A 45 12.77 -10.80 5.58
CA ALA A 45 13.65 -10.80 6.76
C ALA A 45 13.70 -12.18 7.46
N GLN A 46 12.75 -13.06 7.15
CA GLN A 46 12.71 -14.43 7.70
C GLN A 46 13.75 -15.34 7.02
N PRO A 47 14.30 -16.35 7.71
CA PRO A 47 15.18 -17.34 7.09
C PRO A 47 14.56 -17.94 5.82
N GLN A 48 15.36 -18.07 4.77
CA GLN A 48 14.93 -18.68 3.52
C GLN A 48 14.78 -20.20 3.72
N PRO A 49 13.67 -20.83 3.30
CA PRO A 49 13.54 -22.28 3.33
C PRO A 49 14.63 -22.96 2.49
N ALA A 50 15.14 -24.10 2.96
CA ALA A 50 16.09 -24.90 2.22
C ALA A 50 15.51 -25.31 0.84
N GLY A 51 16.30 -25.19 -0.22
CA GLY A 51 15.90 -25.53 -1.59
C GLY A 51 14.91 -24.55 -2.25
N TYR A 52 14.57 -23.44 -1.62
CA TYR A 52 13.77 -22.37 -2.21
C TYR A 52 14.64 -21.15 -2.50
N THR A 53 14.59 -20.59 -3.70
CA THR A 53 15.27 -19.32 -4.03
C THR A 53 14.28 -18.16 -3.88
N ARG A 54 14.56 -17.23 -2.97
CA ARG A 54 13.71 -16.05 -2.79
C ARG A 54 14.00 -15.03 -3.89
N THR A 55 13.01 -14.83 -4.77
CA THR A 55 13.17 -14.03 -5.99
C THR A 55 12.83 -12.55 -5.84
N GLY A 56 12.22 -12.10 -4.74
CA GLY A 56 11.74 -10.70 -4.68
C GLY A 56 10.45 -10.43 -5.47
N PHE A 57 10.02 -11.35 -6.34
CA PHE A 57 8.94 -11.10 -7.29
C PHE A 57 7.60 -10.73 -6.64
N LEU A 58 7.23 -11.32 -5.50
CA LEU A 58 5.99 -10.93 -4.80
C LEU A 58 5.98 -9.43 -4.50
N ARG A 59 7.05 -8.91 -3.87
CA ARG A 59 7.23 -7.48 -3.58
C ARG A 59 7.22 -6.65 -4.87
N ALA A 60 7.94 -7.09 -5.90
CA ALA A 60 8.00 -6.41 -7.20
C ALA A 60 6.70 -6.49 -8.04
N SER A 61 5.74 -7.33 -7.65
CA SER A 61 4.47 -7.51 -8.37
C SER A 61 3.39 -6.53 -7.90
N PHE A 62 3.70 -5.68 -6.92
CA PHE A 62 2.79 -4.66 -6.41
C PHE A 62 2.57 -3.56 -7.44
N MET A 63 1.31 -3.19 -7.66
CA MET A 63 0.89 -2.23 -8.66
C MET A 63 -0.21 -1.31 -8.11
N ALA A 64 -0.28 -0.12 -8.67
CA ALA A 64 -1.38 0.82 -8.48
C ALA A 64 -2.14 1.02 -9.80
N SER A 65 -3.43 1.32 -9.70
CA SER A 65 -4.29 1.64 -10.84
C SER A 65 -5.45 2.50 -10.39
N THR A 66 -5.91 3.44 -11.22
CA THR A 66 -7.15 4.20 -11.00
C THR A 66 -8.35 3.62 -11.76
N THR A 67 -8.14 2.55 -12.53
CA THR A 67 -9.16 2.01 -13.46
C THR A 67 -9.74 0.68 -13.00
N ALA A 68 -8.91 -0.22 -12.47
CA ALA A 68 -9.32 -1.55 -12.05
C ALA A 68 -8.32 -2.17 -11.08
N MET A 69 -8.80 -3.12 -10.27
CA MET A 69 -7.97 -3.89 -9.35
C MET A 69 -6.94 -4.76 -10.10
N PRO A 70 -5.64 -4.68 -9.76
CA PRO A 70 -4.63 -5.61 -10.28
C PRO A 70 -5.00 -7.07 -10.01
N GLN A 71 -4.81 -7.94 -11.01
CA GLN A 71 -5.20 -9.34 -10.95
C GLN A 71 -4.00 -10.25 -10.62
N LEU A 72 -4.24 -11.29 -9.82
CA LEU A 72 -3.24 -12.28 -9.39
C LEU A 72 -2.94 -13.32 -10.49
N THR A 73 -2.37 -12.90 -11.62
CA THR A 73 -2.22 -13.74 -12.82
C THR A 73 -0.78 -14.01 -13.22
N ARG A 74 0.21 -13.28 -12.69
CA ARG A 74 1.60 -13.37 -13.16
C ARG A 74 2.38 -14.46 -12.43
N ASP A 75 3.05 -15.28 -13.21
CA ASP A 75 4.10 -16.17 -12.71
C ASP A 75 5.40 -15.39 -12.43
N GLY A 76 6.11 -15.82 -11.39
CA GLY A 76 7.43 -15.26 -11.10
C GLY A 76 8.46 -15.76 -12.12
N PRO A 77 9.44 -14.91 -12.53
CA PRO A 77 10.38 -15.26 -13.59
C PRO A 77 11.48 -16.24 -13.16
N GLY A 78 11.40 -16.81 -11.95
CA GLY A 78 12.41 -17.72 -11.38
C GLY A 78 13.75 -17.08 -11.01
N ILE A 79 13.96 -15.82 -11.38
CA ILE A 79 15.17 -15.02 -11.10
C ILE A 79 14.89 -13.94 -10.07
N SER A 80 15.94 -13.37 -9.48
CA SER A 80 15.81 -12.21 -8.60
C SER A 80 15.25 -11.01 -9.37
N VAL A 81 14.25 -10.36 -8.78
CA VAL A 81 13.59 -9.17 -9.32
C VAL A 81 13.62 -8.11 -8.22
N PRO A 82 14.31 -6.98 -8.44
CA PRO A 82 14.26 -5.86 -7.51
C PRO A 82 12.84 -5.27 -7.53
N PRO A 83 12.28 -4.91 -6.36
CA PRO A 83 11.02 -4.20 -6.31
C PRO A 83 11.23 -2.74 -6.73
N ASP A 84 10.32 -2.24 -7.55
CA ASP A 84 10.24 -0.83 -7.94
C ASP A 84 8.86 -0.30 -7.56
N LEU A 85 8.84 0.63 -6.60
CA LEU A 85 7.61 1.31 -6.16
C LEU A 85 7.44 2.68 -6.85
N GLY A 86 8.37 3.07 -7.73
CA GLY A 86 8.33 4.36 -8.43
C GLY A 86 7.06 4.51 -9.27
N GLU A 87 6.72 3.50 -10.07
CA GLU A 87 5.47 3.52 -10.87
C GLU A 87 4.22 3.61 -9.98
N VAL A 88 4.21 2.92 -8.84
CA VAL A 88 3.12 2.97 -7.87
C VAL A 88 2.95 4.38 -7.32
N VAL A 89 4.04 5.02 -6.91
CA VAL A 89 4.03 6.40 -6.40
C VAL A 89 3.60 7.39 -7.49
N LEU A 90 4.01 7.18 -8.75
CA LEU A 90 3.57 8.01 -9.87
C LEU A 90 2.06 7.93 -10.10
N VAL A 91 1.47 6.72 -10.04
CA VAL A 91 0.01 6.56 -10.15
C VAL A 91 -0.70 7.26 -9.00
N ILE A 92 -0.19 7.15 -7.77
CA ILE A 92 -0.77 7.85 -6.60
C ILE A 92 -0.73 9.37 -6.80
N ASN A 93 0.39 9.89 -7.29
CA ASN A 93 0.57 11.33 -7.51
C ASN A 93 -0.28 11.86 -8.67
N GLY A 94 -0.64 11.01 -9.63
CA GLY A 94 -1.53 11.35 -10.73
C GLY A 94 -3.02 11.13 -10.45
N ALA A 95 -3.38 10.54 -9.31
CA ALA A 95 -4.77 10.25 -8.97
C ALA A 95 -5.52 11.48 -8.45
N ASP A 96 -6.75 11.68 -8.93
CA ASP A 96 -7.64 12.74 -8.46
C ASP A 96 -8.43 12.30 -7.22
N LEU A 97 -8.93 13.25 -6.42
CA LEU A 97 -9.75 12.95 -5.23
C LEU A 97 -11.04 12.19 -5.54
N SER A 98 -11.53 12.26 -6.78
CA SER A 98 -12.70 11.49 -7.24
C SER A 98 -12.36 10.08 -7.69
N ASP A 99 -11.08 9.76 -7.88
CA ASP A 99 -10.67 8.45 -8.38
C ASP A 99 -10.78 7.39 -7.29
N THR A 100 -11.03 6.15 -7.73
CA THR A 100 -10.78 4.99 -6.90
C THR A 100 -9.36 4.51 -7.14
N LEU A 101 -8.50 4.65 -6.13
CA LEU A 101 -7.15 4.11 -6.17
C LEU A 101 -7.16 2.63 -5.78
N TYR A 102 -6.83 1.77 -6.74
CA TYR A 102 -6.61 0.34 -6.53
C TYR A 102 -5.13 0.06 -6.28
N LEU A 103 -4.85 -0.67 -5.20
CA LEU A 103 -3.51 -1.12 -4.84
C LEU A 103 -3.54 -2.64 -4.70
N GLY A 104 -2.72 -3.35 -5.49
CA GLY A 104 -2.82 -4.80 -5.56
C GLY A 104 -1.55 -5.48 -6.05
N TYR A 105 -1.40 -6.73 -5.66
CA TYR A 105 -0.33 -7.59 -6.15
C TYR A 105 -0.77 -8.29 -7.44
N THR A 106 0.19 -8.67 -8.27
CA THR A 106 -0.07 -9.41 -9.51
C THR A 106 0.54 -10.81 -9.53
N ALA A 107 1.41 -11.15 -8.58
CA ALA A 107 1.92 -12.50 -8.43
C ALA A 107 0.78 -13.48 -8.09
N ASN A 108 0.60 -14.52 -8.90
CA ASN A 108 -0.50 -15.48 -8.75
C ASN A 108 -0.51 -16.23 -7.41
N TYR A 109 0.63 -16.32 -6.75
CA TYR A 109 0.77 -16.98 -5.45
C TYR A 109 0.61 -16.03 -4.26
N ALA A 110 0.38 -14.73 -4.46
CA ALA A 110 0.28 -13.77 -3.36
C ALA A 110 -0.82 -14.14 -2.36
N ALA A 111 -1.98 -14.60 -2.85
CA ALA A 111 -3.08 -15.06 -1.99
C ALA A 111 -2.67 -16.24 -1.10
N TYR A 112 -1.85 -17.17 -1.61
CA TYR A 112 -1.36 -18.30 -0.81
C TYR A 112 -0.37 -17.88 0.29
N VAL A 113 0.38 -16.79 0.06
CA VAL A 113 1.25 -16.23 1.10
C VAL A 113 0.42 -15.47 2.12
N HIS A 114 -0.56 -14.70 1.66
CA HIS A 114 -1.42 -13.86 2.49
C HIS A 114 -2.30 -14.69 3.43
N TYR A 115 -3.08 -15.62 2.87
CA TYR A 115 -4.02 -16.45 3.62
C TYR A 115 -3.42 -17.76 4.15
N GLY A 116 -2.17 -18.06 3.78
CA GLY A 116 -1.56 -19.35 4.07
C GLY A 116 -2.09 -20.45 3.14
N ALA A 117 -1.26 -21.47 2.92
CA ALA A 117 -1.61 -22.61 2.08
C ALA A 117 -0.73 -23.81 2.43
N ARG A 118 -1.24 -25.03 2.20
CA ARG A 118 -0.48 -26.29 2.33
C ARG A 118 0.24 -26.42 3.68
N GLY A 119 -0.47 -26.10 4.77
CA GLY A 119 0.05 -26.18 6.14
C GLY A 119 0.99 -25.04 6.54
N ARG A 120 1.23 -24.05 5.67
CA ARG A 120 1.96 -22.83 6.04
C ARG A 120 1.01 -21.83 6.68
N ALA A 121 1.47 -21.21 7.77
CA ALA A 121 0.75 -20.14 8.45
C ALA A 121 0.52 -18.92 7.53
N PRO A 122 -0.61 -18.22 7.69
CA PRO A 122 -0.89 -16.99 6.94
C PRO A 122 0.10 -15.87 7.31
N ARG A 123 0.29 -14.96 6.36
CA ARG A 123 0.99 -13.69 6.56
C ARG A 123 0.08 -12.58 6.03
N PRO A 124 -0.93 -12.13 6.78
CA PRO A 124 -1.99 -11.30 6.24
C PRO A 124 -1.57 -9.82 6.14
N TRP A 125 -0.46 -9.51 5.48
CA TRP A 125 0.16 -8.18 5.51
C TRP A 125 -0.76 -7.09 4.94
N VAL A 126 -1.54 -7.41 3.91
CA VAL A 126 -2.52 -6.46 3.34
C VAL A 126 -3.62 -6.11 4.33
N ASP A 127 -4.17 -7.10 5.04
CA ASP A 127 -5.28 -6.91 5.97
C ASP A 127 -4.82 -6.14 7.20
N LEU A 128 -3.61 -6.44 7.68
CA LEU A 128 -3.00 -5.77 8.83
C LEU A 128 -2.73 -4.29 8.54
N VAL A 129 -2.21 -3.97 7.35
CA VAL A 129 -1.93 -2.58 6.97
C VAL A 129 -3.21 -1.82 6.61
N ALA A 130 -4.18 -2.46 5.96
CA ALA A 130 -5.47 -1.85 5.64
C ALA A 130 -6.21 -1.37 6.90
N GLN A 131 -6.11 -2.10 8.01
CA GLN A 131 -6.68 -1.68 9.30
C GLN A 131 -6.10 -0.36 9.83
N ARG A 132 -4.88 0.01 9.41
CA ARG A 132 -4.21 1.24 9.84
C ARG A 132 -4.62 2.47 9.05
N TRP A 133 -5.46 2.33 8.01
CA TRP A 133 -5.79 3.43 7.10
C TRP A 133 -6.24 4.71 7.82
N ILE A 134 -7.18 4.62 8.77
CA ILE A 134 -7.66 5.79 9.49
C ILE A 134 -6.54 6.49 10.26
N ALA A 135 -5.69 5.73 10.97
CA ALA A 135 -4.57 6.28 11.72
C ALA A 135 -3.50 6.91 10.80
N ILE A 136 -3.28 6.35 9.62
CA ILE A 136 -2.38 6.91 8.61
C ILE A 136 -2.91 8.27 8.15
N VAL A 137 -4.20 8.35 7.78
CA VAL A 137 -4.82 9.60 7.35
C VAL A 137 -4.78 10.66 8.45
N GLU A 138 -5.06 10.29 9.70
CA GLU A 138 -4.97 11.20 10.86
C GLU A 138 -3.55 11.76 11.01
N THR A 139 -2.55 10.89 10.92
CA THR A 139 -1.14 11.29 11.04
C THR A 139 -0.75 12.24 9.90
N LYS A 140 -1.07 11.91 8.65
CA LYS A 140 -0.75 12.77 7.50
C LYS A 140 -1.54 14.07 7.48
N ALA A 141 -2.78 14.07 7.92
CA ALA A 141 -3.55 15.30 8.12
C ALA A 141 -2.87 16.22 9.14
N ALA A 142 -2.41 15.68 10.27
CA ALA A 142 -1.69 16.45 11.28
C ALA A 142 -0.35 16.99 10.75
N GLU A 143 0.44 16.18 10.04
CA GLU A 143 1.71 16.60 9.42
C GLU A 143 1.49 17.73 8.40
N VAL A 144 0.52 17.59 7.50
CA VAL A 144 0.18 18.62 6.51
C VAL A 144 -0.26 19.90 7.21
N LYS A 145 -1.13 19.80 8.22
CA LYS A 145 -1.60 20.95 9.01
C LYS A 145 -0.44 21.68 9.69
N GLN A 146 0.50 20.93 10.26
CA GLN A 146 1.70 21.47 10.90
C GLN A 146 2.59 22.20 9.89
N ARG A 147 2.81 21.64 8.69
CA ARG A 147 3.61 22.30 7.62
C ARG A 147 2.98 23.60 7.12
N LEU A 148 1.66 23.73 7.25
CA LEU A 148 0.91 24.93 6.90
C LEU A 148 0.81 25.95 8.05
N GLY A 149 1.29 25.60 9.26
CA GLY A 149 1.27 26.48 10.43
C GLY A 149 -0.12 26.69 11.04
N LEU A 150 -1.03 25.72 10.90
CA LEU A 150 -2.44 25.79 11.34
C LEU A 150 -2.74 25.01 12.61
#